data_AF-A0A3B9A6N1-F1
#
_entry.id   AF-A0A3B9A6N1-F1
#
_cell.length_a   1.000
_cell.length_b   1.000
_cell.length_c   1.000
_cell.angle_alpha   90.00
_cell.angle_beta   90.00
_cell.angle_gamma   90.00
#
_symmetry.space_group_name_H-M   'P 1'
#
loop_
_entity.id
_entity.type
_entity.pdbx_description
1 polymer ?
#
loop_
_entity_poly.entity_id
_entity_poly.type
_entity_poly.pdbx_seq_one_letter_code
_entity_poly.pdbx_strand_id
1 'polypeptide(L)'
;MTRLKVLIRGGGDLGSGVGLRLFRAGALLLVAELSKPLVVRRYVSFAEAVISGATFVEEVPAQKANSREEVHVLLSKGIVAVVVDPVAESIQWWKPDVLVDARLHKSSPEIGIQAASMVIGLGPGFTAGVDCHAVVETKRGPTLGRVYW
;
A
#
# COMPACT_ATOMS: atom_id res chain seq x y z
N MET A 1 13.10 -3.53 19.15
CA MET A 1 12.51 -2.40 18.42
C MET A 1 11.35 -2.93 17.59
N THR A 2 10.16 -2.38 17.75
CA THR A 2 8.98 -2.70 16.94
C THR A 2 9.19 -2.15 15.52
N ARG A 3 8.97 -2.97 14.49
CA ARG A 3 9.05 -2.53 13.09
C ARG A 3 7.79 -1.75 12.71
N LEU A 4 7.94 -0.68 11.95
CA LEU A 4 6.82 0.11 11.42
C LEU A 4 5.94 -0.76 10.51
N LYS A 5 4.63 -0.76 10.74
CA LYS A 5 3.65 -1.49 9.94
C LYS A 5 2.95 -0.55 8.97
N VAL A 6 3.13 -0.79 7.68
CA VAL A 6 2.55 0.04 6.62
C VAL A 6 1.59 -0.78 5.77
N LEU A 7 0.34 -0.31 5.71
CA LEU A 7 -0.68 -0.85 4.82
C LEU A 7 -0.68 0.01 3.56
N ILE A 8 -0.48 -0.61 2.40
CA ILE A 8 -0.56 0.05 1.11
C ILE A 8 -1.84 -0.42 0.42
N ARG A 9 -2.75 0.51 0.10
CA ARG A 9 -3.92 0.21 -0.73
C ARG A 9 -3.57 0.46 -2.18
N GLY A 10 -3.74 -0.58 -3.01
CA GLY A 10 -3.33 -0.56 -4.41
C GLY A 10 -1.88 -0.98 -4.57
N GLY A 11 -1.67 -2.14 -5.18
CA GLY A 11 -0.37 -2.77 -5.40
C GLY A 11 0.21 -2.48 -6.80
N GLY A 12 -0.30 -1.46 -7.49
CA GLY A 12 0.20 -1.01 -8.79
C GLY A 12 1.60 -0.40 -8.72
N ASP A 13 2.02 0.29 -9.78
CA ASP A 13 3.38 0.82 -9.90
C ASP A 13 3.73 1.87 -8.83
N LEU A 14 2.82 2.81 -8.53
CA LEU A 14 3.03 3.79 -7.46
C LEU A 14 3.10 3.17 -6.07
N GLY A 15 2.11 2.32 -5.73
CA GLY A 15 2.07 1.65 -4.43
C GLY A 15 3.28 0.74 -4.22
N SER A 16 3.72 0.05 -5.27
CA SER A 16 4.92 -0.80 -5.23
C SER A 16 6.19 0.02 -5.09
N GLY A 17 6.32 1.15 -5.78
CA GLY A 17 7.45 2.07 -5.61
C GLY A 17 7.59 2.59 -4.17
N VAL A 18 6.47 2.96 -3.54
CA VAL A 18 6.44 3.32 -2.11
C VAL A 18 6.86 2.13 -1.25
N GLY A 19 6.29 0.96 -1.50
CA GLY A 19 6.61 -0.26 -0.77
C GLY A 19 8.09 -0.63 -0.87
N LEU A 20 8.73 -0.57 -2.05
CA LEU A 20 10.17 -0.82 -2.19
C LEU A 20 10.99 0.06 -1.24
N ARG A 21 10.69 1.36 -1.21
CA ARG A 21 11.45 2.31 -0.37
C ARG A 21 11.28 2.03 1.12
N LEU A 22 10.07 1.66 1.55
CA LEU A 22 9.74 1.38 2.94
C LEU A 22 10.26 0.00 3.39
N PHE A 23 10.21 -0.99 2.50
CA PHE A 23 10.78 -2.32 2.73
C PHE A 23 12.29 -2.21 3.00
N ARG A 24 13.00 -1.47 2.15
CA ARG A 24 14.44 -1.16 2.32
C ARG A 24 14.74 -0.40 3.62
N ALA A 25 13.76 0.32 4.16
CA ALA A 25 13.85 0.98 5.46
C ALA A 25 13.49 0.06 6.65
N GLY A 26 13.18 -1.21 6.41
CA GLY A 26 12.87 -2.20 7.43
C GLY A 26 11.40 -2.26 7.88
N ALA A 27 10.48 -1.61 7.16
CA ALA A 27 9.05 -1.67 7.47
C ALA A 27 8.46 -3.05 7.14
N LEU A 28 7.40 -3.42 7.87
CA LEU A 28 6.54 -4.55 7.53
C LEU A 28 5.43 -4.05 6.59
N LEU A 29 5.28 -4.70 5.44
CA LEU A 29 4.37 -4.24 4.40
C LEU A 29 3.25 -5.23 4.14
N LEU A 30 2.02 -4.73 4.30
CA LEU A 30 0.82 -5.40 3.84
C LEU A 30 0.27 -4.59 2.66
N VAL A 31 -0.02 -5.25 1.55
CA VAL A 31 -0.65 -4.65 0.37
C VAL A 31 -2.08 -5.16 0.26
N ALA A 32 -3.05 -4.26 0.29
CA ALA A 32 -4.45 -4.56 0.04
C ALA A 32 -4.77 -4.31 -1.45
N GLU A 33 -5.29 -5.34 -2.13
CA GLU A 33 -5.63 -5.27 -3.54
C GLU A 33 -6.99 -5.86 -3.90
N LEU A 34 -7.45 -5.55 -5.11
CA LEU A 34 -8.60 -6.17 -5.75
C LEU A 34 -8.31 -7.64 -6.08
N SER A 35 -9.37 -8.46 -6.16
CA SER A 35 -9.27 -9.86 -6.61
C SER A 35 -8.81 -9.99 -8.06
N LYS A 36 -9.10 -8.96 -8.87
CA LYS A 36 -8.62 -8.77 -10.24
C LYS A 36 -7.97 -7.39 -10.34
N PRO A 37 -6.68 -7.26 -10.01
CA PRO A 37 -6.00 -5.97 -10.04
C PRO A 37 -6.04 -5.33 -11.43
N LEU A 38 -6.20 -4.01 -11.49
CA LEU A 38 -6.27 -3.24 -12.73
C LEU A 38 -4.88 -2.83 -13.26
N VAL A 39 -3.84 -3.49 -12.77
CA VAL A 39 -2.45 -3.14 -13.06
C VAL A 39 -2.11 -3.41 -14.53
N VAL A 40 -1.66 -2.37 -15.23
CA VAL A 40 -1.14 -2.50 -16.61
C VAL A 40 0.29 -3.06 -16.59
N ARG A 41 1.15 -2.52 -15.70
CA ARG A 41 2.56 -2.89 -15.59
C ARG A 41 2.79 -3.96 -14.52
N ARG A 42 2.35 -5.18 -14.84
CA ARG A 42 2.32 -6.33 -13.93
C ARG A 42 3.68 -6.66 -13.28
N TYR A 43 4.75 -6.81 -14.06
CA TYR A 43 6.05 -7.26 -13.55
C TYR A 43 6.80 -6.27 -12.65
N VAL A 44 6.30 -5.04 -12.49
CA VAL A 44 6.87 -4.03 -11.58
C VAL A 44 5.92 -3.71 -10.43
N SER A 45 4.96 -4.59 -10.16
CA SER A 45 3.86 -4.34 -9.22
C SER A 45 3.63 -5.51 -8.28
N PHE A 46 3.50 -5.25 -6.98
CA PHE A 46 3.12 -6.25 -5.97
C PHE A 46 1.74 -6.85 -6.24
N ALA A 47 0.86 -6.13 -6.94
CA ALA A 47 -0.43 -6.64 -7.41
C ALA A 47 -0.29 -7.94 -8.24
N GLU A 48 0.86 -8.19 -8.88
CA GLU A 48 1.11 -9.44 -9.61
C GLU A 48 1.01 -10.69 -8.71
N ALA A 49 1.33 -10.57 -7.43
CA ALA A 49 1.18 -11.68 -6.48
C ALA A 49 -0.27 -12.16 -6.37
N VAL A 50 -1.28 -11.30 -6.58
CA VAL A 50 -2.69 -11.71 -6.59
C VAL A 50 -2.96 -12.73 -7.69
N ILE A 51 -2.31 -12.57 -8.85
CA ILE A 51 -2.49 -13.37 -10.06
C ILE A 51 -1.60 -14.61 -10.02
N SER A 52 -0.30 -14.42 -9.81
CA SER A 52 0.71 -15.48 -9.91
C SER A 52 1.03 -16.17 -8.58
N GLY A 53 0.37 -15.75 -7.48
CA GLY A 53 0.61 -16.25 -6.12
C GLY A 53 1.83 -15.62 -5.45
N ALA A 54 2.88 -15.29 -6.20
CA ALA A 54 4.06 -14.58 -5.74
C ALA A 54 4.70 -13.75 -6.86
N THR A 55 5.54 -12.80 -6.49
CA THR A 55 6.34 -11.99 -7.43
C THR A 55 7.59 -11.44 -6.74
N PHE A 56 8.52 -10.95 -7.54
CA PHE A 56 9.59 -10.07 -7.10
C PHE A 56 9.43 -8.73 -7.81
N VAL A 57 9.48 -7.64 -7.05
CA VAL A 57 9.67 -6.31 -7.62
C VAL A 57 11.09 -5.90 -7.25
N GLU A 58 11.96 -5.81 -8.24
CA GLU A 58 13.41 -5.73 -8.02
C GLU A 58 13.88 -6.90 -7.12
N GLU A 59 14.53 -6.62 -5.99
CA GLU A 59 14.97 -7.63 -5.01
C GLU A 59 13.91 -7.97 -3.96
N VAL A 60 12.76 -7.30 -3.96
CA VAL A 60 11.78 -7.39 -2.87
C VAL A 60 10.76 -8.50 -3.15
N PRO A 61 10.72 -9.57 -2.32
CA PRO A 61 9.76 -10.65 -2.47
C PRO A 61 8.38 -10.21 -2.00
N ALA A 62 7.35 -10.53 -2.77
CA ALA A 62 5.96 -10.38 -2.39
C ALA A 62 5.16 -11.64 -2.66
N GLN A 63 4.26 -12.00 -1.75
CA GLN A 63 3.46 -13.22 -1.86
C GLN A 63 2.04 -12.97 -1.40
N LYS A 64 1.09 -13.60 -2.10
CA LYS A 64 -0.32 -13.59 -1.74
C LYS A 64 -0.53 -14.41 -0.48
N ALA A 65 -1.18 -13.81 0.50
CA ALA A 65 -1.71 -14.48 1.68
C ALA A 65 -3.22 -14.69 1.53
N ASN A 66 -3.69 -15.87 1.93
CA ASN A 66 -5.10 -16.25 1.92
C ASN A 66 -5.73 -16.18 3.32
N SER A 67 -4.93 -15.92 4.36
CA SER A 67 -5.38 -15.79 5.75
C SER A 67 -4.57 -14.76 6.54
N ARG A 68 -5.07 -14.36 7.70
CA ARG A 68 -4.38 -13.43 8.62
C ARG A 68 -3.09 -14.06 9.14
N GLU A 69 -3.13 -15.35 9.40
CA GLU A 69 -2.01 -16.15 9.88
C GLU A 69 -0.90 -16.20 8.82
N GLU A 70 -1.26 -16.41 7.55
CA GLU A 70 -0.31 -16.37 6.44
C GLU A 70 0.34 -14.99 6.30
N VAL A 71 -0.42 -13.90 6.48
CA VAL A 71 0.16 -12.53 6.50
C VAL A 71 1.27 -12.43 7.55
N HIS A 72 1.01 -12.88 8.78
CA HIS A 72 2.02 -12.83 9.84
C HIS A 72 3.26 -13.69 9.53
N VAL A 73 3.05 -14.89 8.99
CA VAL A 73 4.14 -15.78 8.57
C VAL A 73 5.01 -15.14 7.50
N LEU A 74 4.42 -14.59 6.44
CA LEU A 74 5.15 -13.91 5.36
C LEU A 74 5.95 -12.71 5.88
N LEU A 75 5.32 -11.85 6.68
CA LEU A 75 5.96 -10.67 7.25
C LEU A 75 7.15 -11.04 8.15
N SER A 76 7.04 -12.10 8.95
CA SER A 76 8.14 -12.60 9.80
C SER A 76 9.36 -13.07 9.00
N LYS A 77 9.14 -13.52 7.76
CA LYS A 77 10.19 -13.94 6.82
C LYS A 77 10.76 -12.78 6.00
N GLY A 78 10.29 -11.55 6.24
CA GLY A 78 10.67 -10.38 5.44
C GLY A 78 10.10 -10.44 4.03
N ILE A 79 8.91 -11.03 3.85
CA ILE A 79 8.20 -11.05 2.57
C ILE A 79 7.04 -10.05 2.65
N VAL A 80 6.86 -9.23 1.62
CA VAL A 80 5.70 -8.35 1.49
C VAL A 80 4.44 -9.21 1.35
N ALA A 81 3.51 -9.06 2.28
CA ALA A 81 2.25 -9.79 2.24
C ALA A 81 1.26 -9.04 1.34
N VAL A 82 0.61 -9.75 0.42
CA VAL A 82 -0.41 -9.20 -0.47
C VAL A 82 -1.73 -9.91 -0.19
N VAL A 83 -2.79 -9.17 0.09
CA VAL A 83 -4.12 -9.73 0.37
C VAL A 83 -5.14 -9.19 -0.61
N VAL A 84 -6.10 -10.05 -0.97
CA VAL A 84 -7.30 -9.61 -1.69
C VAL A 84 -8.24 -8.98 -0.67
N ASP A 85 -8.24 -7.66 -0.63
CA ASP A 85 -8.93 -6.84 0.37
C ASP A 85 -9.38 -5.50 -0.26
N PRO A 86 -10.44 -5.52 -1.09
CA PRO A 86 -10.88 -4.33 -1.84
C PRO A 86 -11.33 -3.18 -0.92
N VAL A 87 -11.85 -3.51 0.26
CA VAL A 87 -12.43 -2.56 1.24
C VAL A 87 -11.49 -2.24 2.40
N ALA A 88 -10.27 -2.77 2.40
CA ALA A 88 -9.27 -2.61 3.45
C ALA A 88 -9.75 -3.00 4.87
N GLU A 89 -10.46 -4.13 4.97
CA GLU A 89 -10.81 -4.76 6.26
C GLU A 89 -9.57 -5.10 7.10
N SER A 90 -8.41 -5.27 6.45
CA SER A 90 -7.11 -5.41 7.09
C SER A 90 -6.75 -4.34 8.09
N ILE A 91 -7.28 -3.12 7.97
CA ILE A 91 -7.06 -2.05 8.94
C ILE A 91 -7.48 -2.50 10.35
N GLN A 92 -8.61 -3.20 10.48
CA GLN A 92 -9.22 -3.54 11.77
C GLN A 92 -8.40 -4.56 12.56
N TRP A 93 -7.97 -5.63 11.88
CA TRP A 93 -7.24 -6.73 12.53
C TRP A 93 -5.73 -6.54 12.47
N TRP A 94 -5.20 -5.94 11.40
CA TRP A 94 -3.78 -5.72 11.27
C TRP A 94 -3.31 -4.45 11.98
N LYS A 95 -4.16 -3.43 12.17
CA LYS A 95 -3.82 -2.18 12.88
C LYS A 95 -2.48 -1.57 12.40
N PRO A 96 -2.44 -1.02 11.17
CA PRO A 96 -1.25 -0.37 10.63
C PRO A 96 -0.89 0.90 11.41
N ASP A 97 0.41 1.20 11.51
CA ASP A 97 0.88 2.50 11.98
C ASP A 97 0.67 3.58 10.90
N VAL A 98 0.87 3.17 9.64
CA VAL A 98 0.74 4.03 8.45
C VAL A 98 -0.17 3.37 7.42
N LEU A 99 -1.13 4.13 6.90
CA LEU A 99 -1.90 3.80 5.72
C LEU A 99 -1.41 4.66 4.55
N VAL A 100 -1.02 4.03 3.44
CA VAL A 100 -0.76 4.70 2.17
C VAL A 100 -1.83 4.29 1.18
N ASP A 101 -2.64 5.23 0.70
CA ASP A 101 -3.61 4.96 -0.37
C ASP A 101 -3.04 5.37 -1.72
N ALA A 102 -2.66 4.37 -2.50
CA ALA A 102 -2.01 4.50 -3.81
C ALA A 102 -2.96 4.17 -4.98
N ARG A 103 -4.28 4.11 -4.73
CA ARG A 103 -5.27 3.73 -5.76
C ARG A 103 -5.51 4.80 -6.83
N LEU A 104 -5.06 6.04 -6.60
CA LEU A 104 -5.35 7.21 -7.45
C LEU A 104 -6.86 7.40 -7.67
N HIS A 105 -7.66 7.17 -6.63
CA HIS A 105 -9.10 7.32 -6.70
C HIS A 105 -9.43 8.82 -6.85
N LYS A 106 -9.95 9.24 -8.01
CA LYS A 106 -10.23 10.67 -8.32
C LYS A 106 -11.48 11.20 -7.62
N SER A 107 -11.80 10.65 -6.46
CA SER A 107 -12.96 10.94 -5.63
C SER A 107 -12.55 10.81 -4.17
N SER A 108 -13.30 11.44 -3.27
CA SER A 108 -13.02 11.38 -1.84
C SER A 108 -12.90 9.92 -1.37
N PRO A 109 -11.89 9.60 -0.55
CA PRO A 109 -11.71 8.24 -0.07
C PRO A 109 -12.81 7.88 0.92
N GLU A 110 -13.20 6.61 0.91
CA GLU A 110 -14.12 6.01 1.87
C GLU A 110 -13.48 5.79 3.25
N ILE A 111 -12.15 5.76 3.29
CA ILE A 111 -11.35 5.61 4.50
C ILE A 111 -10.67 6.94 4.80
N GLY A 112 -11.04 7.54 5.92
CA GLY A 112 -10.54 8.85 6.33
C GLY A 112 -9.32 8.81 7.25
N ILE A 113 -8.97 9.99 7.75
CA ILE A 113 -7.76 10.28 8.52
C ILE A 113 -7.59 9.42 9.80
N GLN A 114 -8.68 8.85 10.32
CA GLN A 114 -8.71 8.05 11.54
C GLN A 114 -8.25 6.59 11.36
N ALA A 115 -7.96 6.17 10.12
CA ALA A 115 -7.66 4.77 9.81
C ALA A 115 -6.31 4.26 10.35
N ALA A 116 -5.38 5.17 10.60
CA ALA A 116 -4.06 4.88 11.15
C ALA A 116 -3.49 6.14 11.82
N SER A 117 -2.38 6.00 12.56
CA SER A 117 -1.70 7.17 13.15
C SER A 117 -1.14 8.12 12.09
N MET A 118 -0.90 7.60 10.88
CA MET A 118 -0.51 8.38 9.71
C MET A 118 -1.26 7.85 8.48
N VAL A 119 -1.89 8.74 7.73
CA VAL A 119 -2.66 8.41 6.52
C VAL A 119 -2.14 9.30 5.40
N ILE A 120 -1.62 8.68 4.34
CA ILE A 120 -0.99 9.37 3.21
C ILE A 120 -1.76 9.01 1.94
N GLY A 121 -2.35 10.01 1.29
CA GLY A 121 -2.95 9.86 -0.03
C GLY A 121 -1.93 10.11 -1.13
N LEU A 122 -1.95 9.30 -2.20
CA LEU A 122 -1.19 9.59 -3.41
C LEU A 122 -2.12 10.14 -4.49
N GLY A 123 -1.84 11.36 -4.95
CA GLY A 123 -2.51 11.97 -6.10
C GLY A 123 -3.89 12.56 -5.79
N PRO A 124 -4.76 12.68 -6.81
CA PRO A 124 -6.04 13.36 -6.69
C PRO A 124 -7.02 12.59 -5.77
N GLY A 125 -8.06 13.29 -5.31
CA GLY A 125 -9.14 12.74 -4.49
C GLY A 125 -8.94 12.92 -2.98
N PHE A 126 -7.73 13.26 -2.54
CA PHE A 126 -7.40 13.50 -1.14
C PHE A 126 -7.29 14.98 -0.80
N THR A 127 -7.62 15.31 0.44
CA THR A 127 -7.48 16.63 1.05
C THR A 127 -6.76 16.51 2.39
N ALA A 128 -5.55 17.04 2.46
CA ALA A 128 -4.75 17.06 3.69
C ALA A 128 -5.49 17.78 4.83
N GLY A 129 -5.44 17.20 6.03
CA GLY A 129 -6.15 17.68 7.21
C GLY A 129 -7.64 17.32 7.26
N VAL A 130 -8.21 16.72 6.21
CA VAL A 130 -9.62 16.32 6.15
C VAL A 130 -9.75 14.80 6.10
N ASP A 131 -9.25 14.19 5.03
CA ASP A 131 -9.37 12.75 4.79
C ASP A 131 -8.03 12.00 4.91
N CYS A 132 -6.93 12.74 5.00
CA CYS A 132 -5.59 12.20 5.22
C CYS A 132 -4.71 13.22 5.94
N HIS A 133 -3.58 12.76 6.47
CA HIS A 133 -2.59 13.62 7.12
C HIS A 133 -1.66 14.30 6.11
N ALA A 134 -1.41 13.64 4.97
CA ALA A 134 -0.62 14.21 3.90
C ALA A 134 -1.06 13.69 2.53
N VAL A 135 -0.87 14.51 1.51
CA VAL A 135 -1.09 14.17 0.10
C VAL A 135 0.22 14.33 -0.67
N VAL A 136 0.61 13.32 -1.43
CA VAL A 136 1.76 13.40 -2.34
C VAL A 136 1.27 13.63 -3.77
N GLU A 137 1.74 14.70 -4.41
CA GLU A 137 1.45 14.99 -5.82
C GLU A 137 2.01 13.90 -6.74
N THR A 138 1.16 13.37 -7.62
CA THR A 138 1.50 12.32 -8.60
C THR A 138 1.37 12.77 -10.05
N LYS A 139 0.79 13.95 -10.30
CA LYS A 139 0.73 14.54 -11.64
C LYS A 139 2.14 14.93 -12.07
N ARG A 140 2.54 14.46 -13.25
CA ARG A 140 3.82 14.83 -13.86
C ARG A 140 3.90 16.35 -14.04
N GLY A 141 5.01 16.93 -13.63
CA GLY A 141 5.26 18.36 -13.72
C GLY A 141 6.22 18.84 -12.63
N PRO A 142 6.41 20.16 -12.49
CA PRO A 142 7.33 20.75 -11.52
C PRO A 142 7.00 20.44 -10.05
N THR A 143 5.77 20.06 -9.76
CA THR A 143 5.28 19.74 -8.41
C THR A 143 5.26 18.25 -8.10
N LEU A 144 5.66 17.38 -9.03
CA LEU A 144 5.65 15.93 -8.82
C LEU A 144 6.43 15.55 -7.55
N GLY A 145 5.80 14.78 -6.67
CA GLY A 145 6.40 14.37 -5.39
C GLY A 145 6.33 15.42 -4.29
N ARG A 146 5.79 16.61 -4.55
CA ARG A 146 5.52 17.61 -3.50
C ARG A 146 4.50 17.03 -2.52
N VAL A 147 4.73 17.29 -1.24
CA VAL A 147 3.83 16.87 -0.16
C VAL A 147 3.05 18.07 0.34
N TYR A 148 1.75 17.87 0.54
CA TYR A 148 0.83 18.80 1.19
C TYR A 148 0.38 18.16 2.51
N TRP A 149 0.45 18.88 3.63
CA TRP A 149 0.13 18.39 4.97
C TRP A 149 -0.55 19.48 5.80
#